data_AF-A0AAV3SC22-F1
#
_entry.id   AF-A0AAV3SC22-F1
#
_cell.length_a   1.000
_cell.length_b   1.000
_cell.length_c   1.000
_cell.angle_alpha   90.00
_cell.angle_beta   90.00
_cell.angle_gamma   90.00
#
_symmetry.space_group_name_H-M   'P 1'
#
loop_
_entity.id
_entity.type
_entity.pdbx_description
1 polymer ?
#
loop_
_entity_poly.entity_id
_entity_poly.type
_entity_poly.pdbx_seq_one_letter_code
_entity_poly.pdbx_strand_id
1 'polypeptide(L)'
;MSGAGTEKSSVEISDGMLVEMVRYLRPAWSPRDIDRIAEGVNSTVAFDVDTPMGERSIVLKASTSSHPLAADRSKAEPRVLSLLRRETTVPVPTVFDTCDDHETYPAPYFLMEYVDGRTIDHADAPDLPFDVRETIFSEAGRNLAELHTLDSFDEIGDIVGTNGGISVLDTSDSPSYDVFHDWLLDSYEETLDQLLEDGGYFPELATDPNRFDNLVPDIRSYLKETISNLSAPKPPTYCHKDYRYGNLVVAPESGEARAVLDWANLMSAPPAFNLAIAESKLLKPDLNTDASASAGRAGGLRRALWDAYESVRDEWSFDAATRERIRLYRLVFRLDQMACLPLFARTDPTLDDRAARATEHRAFVEQYL
;
A
#
# COMPACT_ATOMS: atom_id res chain seq x y z
N MET A 1 -13.35 5.48 -7.67
CA MET A 1 -11.93 5.23 -8.08
C MET A 1 -11.88 4.18 -9.19
N SER A 2 -11.34 4.56 -10.36
CA SER A 2 -11.48 3.87 -11.64
C SER A 2 -10.94 2.44 -11.68
N GLY A 3 -11.82 1.50 -12.00
CA GLY A 3 -11.50 0.12 -12.36
C GLY A 3 -10.71 0.04 -13.67
N ALA A 4 -9.64 -0.74 -13.62
CA ALA A 4 -9.11 -1.47 -14.76
C ALA A 4 -8.47 -2.73 -14.18
N GLY A 5 -8.97 -3.90 -14.56
CA GLY A 5 -8.21 -5.14 -14.37
C GLY A 5 -6.81 -4.88 -14.95
N THR A 6 -5.79 -4.90 -14.09
CA THR A 6 -4.42 -4.58 -14.48
C THR A 6 -3.84 -5.73 -15.27
N GLU A 7 -4.17 -5.80 -16.56
CA GLU A 7 -3.42 -6.60 -17.52
C GLU A 7 -2.04 -5.95 -17.70
N LYS A 8 -0.98 -6.74 -17.45
CA LYS A 8 0.38 -6.40 -17.92
C LYS A 8 0.29 -6.14 -19.43
N SER A 9 0.83 -5.01 -19.90
CA SER A 9 0.89 -4.79 -21.34
C SER A 9 1.70 -5.92 -22.00
N SER A 10 1.37 -6.26 -23.25
CA SER A 10 1.99 -7.34 -24.02
C SER A 10 3.46 -7.09 -24.40
N VAL A 11 4.12 -6.10 -23.80
CA VAL A 11 5.52 -5.79 -24.09
C VAL A 11 6.40 -6.79 -23.36
N GLU A 12 6.74 -7.87 -24.06
CA GLU A 12 7.70 -8.86 -23.58
C GLU A 12 9.11 -8.25 -23.56
N ILE A 13 9.59 -7.89 -22.37
CA ILE A 13 10.95 -7.36 -22.19
C ILE A 13 11.93 -8.52 -22.22
N SER A 14 12.71 -8.65 -23.31
CA SER A 14 13.73 -9.69 -23.43
C SER A 14 14.92 -9.47 -22.48
N ASP A 15 15.66 -10.53 -22.17
CA ASP A 15 16.89 -10.44 -21.37
C ASP A 15 17.92 -9.49 -22.00
N GLY A 16 18.03 -9.48 -23.33
CA GLY A 16 18.89 -8.54 -24.05
C GLY A 16 18.45 -7.08 -23.84
N MET A 17 17.15 -6.80 -23.88
CA MET A 17 16.62 -5.46 -23.61
C MET A 17 16.90 -5.03 -22.17
N LEU A 18 16.71 -5.92 -21.20
CA LEU A 18 16.99 -5.68 -19.79
C LEU A 18 18.46 -5.28 -19.54
N VAL A 19 19.41 -5.99 -20.16
CA VAL A 19 20.84 -5.66 -20.07
C VAL A 19 21.12 -4.27 -20.62
N GLU A 20 20.53 -3.91 -21.76
CA GLU A 20 20.73 -2.59 -22.38
C GLU A 20 20.06 -1.47 -21.57
N MET A 21 18.93 -1.72 -20.91
CA MET A 21 18.32 -0.76 -19.97
C MET A 21 19.23 -0.48 -18.78
N VAL A 22 19.89 -1.50 -18.20
CA VAL A 22 20.88 -1.29 -17.14
C VAL A 22 22.07 -0.46 -17.66
N ARG A 23 22.60 -0.82 -18.84
CA ARG A 23 23.75 -0.10 -19.45
C ARG A 23 23.42 1.33 -19.85
N TYR A 24 22.18 1.61 -20.24
CA TYR A 24 21.74 2.96 -20.55
C TYR A 24 21.90 3.89 -19.35
N LEU A 25 21.46 3.44 -18.16
CA LEU A 25 21.59 4.20 -16.91
C LEU A 25 23.01 4.13 -16.30
N ARG A 26 23.71 3.01 -16.51
CA ARG A 26 25.03 2.74 -15.94
C ARG A 26 25.96 2.10 -16.98
N PRO A 27 26.56 2.89 -17.89
CA PRO A 27 27.34 2.36 -19.02
C PRO A 27 28.58 1.54 -18.63
N ALA A 28 29.11 1.77 -17.42
CA ALA A 28 30.27 1.05 -16.89
C ALA A 28 29.90 -0.24 -16.15
N TRP A 29 28.61 -0.59 -16.03
CA TRP A 29 28.16 -1.80 -15.34
C TRP A 29 27.94 -2.94 -16.33
N SER A 30 28.32 -4.15 -15.93
CA SER A 30 28.12 -5.35 -16.74
C SER A 30 27.14 -6.30 -16.02
N PRO A 31 25.88 -6.36 -16.46
CA PRO A 31 24.89 -7.25 -15.88
C PRO A 31 25.17 -8.73 -16.17
N ARG A 32 24.89 -9.55 -15.15
CA ARG A 32 24.97 -11.01 -15.09
C ARG A 32 23.74 -11.51 -14.34
N ASP A 33 23.51 -12.82 -14.44
CA ASP A 33 22.57 -13.57 -13.60
C ASP A 33 21.21 -12.88 -13.41
N ILE A 34 20.38 -12.95 -14.45
CA ILE A 34 19.07 -12.31 -14.51
C ILE A 34 18.06 -13.19 -13.76
N ASP A 35 17.49 -12.65 -12.68
CA ASP A 35 16.42 -13.30 -11.93
C ASP A 35 15.13 -12.45 -11.99
N ARG A 36 14.08 -13.02 -12.58
CA ARG A 36 12.80 -12.31 -12.77
C ARG A 36 11.89 -12.56 -11.58
N ILE A 37 11.47 -11.48 -10.94
CA ILE A 37 10.50 -11.53 -9.86
C ILE A 37 9.11 -11.58 -10.51
N ALA A 38 8.43 -12.73 -10.37
CA ALA A 38 7.16 -12.99 -11.04
C ALA A 38 5.99 -12.17 -10.47
N GLU A 39 6.08 -11.82 -9.18
CA GLU A 39 5.05 -11.07 -8.46
C GLU A 39 4.98 -9.59 -8.87
N GLY A 40 3.80 -9.00 -8.74
CA GLY A 40 3.55 -7.59 -9.05
C GLY A 40 3.13 -7.30 -10.50
N VAL A 41 2.67 -6.07 -10.71
CA VAL A 41 2.09 -5.62 -12.00
C VAL A 41 3.16 -5.06 -12.96
N ASN A 42 4.25 -4.55 -12.42
CA ASN A 42 5.39 -4.03 -13.19
C ASN A 42 6.48 -5.09 -13.36
N SER A 43 7.33 -4.94 -14.37
CA SER A 43 8.48 -5.82 -14.56
C SER A 43 9.55 -5.49 -13.52
N THR A 44 9.82 -6.43 -12.62
CA THR A 44 10.85 -6.30 -11.58
C THR A 44 11.86 -7.42 -11.75
N VAL A 45 13.14 -7.07 -11.87
CA VAL A 45 14.21 -8.02 -12.21
C VAL A 45 15.44 -7.74 -11.37
N ALA A 46 15.97 -8.76 -10.72
CA ALA A 46 17.24 -8.72 -10.03
C ALA A 46 18.39 -9.11 -10.97
N PHE A 47 19.54 -8.47 -10.78
CA PHE A 47 20.79 -8.76 -11.51
C PHE A 47 21.93 -8.82 -10.51
N ASP A 48 22.91 -9.67 -10.78
CA ASP A 48 24.27 -9.40 -10.36
C ASP A 48 24.95 -8.50 -11.40
N VAL A 49 25.72 -7.52 -10.96
CA VAL A 49 26.43 -6.59 -11.85
C VAL A 49 27.88 -6.46 -11.43
N ASP A 50 28.79 -6.55 -12.42
CA ASP A 50 30.16 -6.11 -12.24
C ASP A 50 30.21 -4.59 -12.40
N THR A 51 30.67 -3.90 -11.36
CA THR A 51 30.85 -2.45 -11.38
C THR A 51 32.34 -2.10 -11.24
N PRO A 52 32.75 -0.85 -11.55
CA PRO A 52 34.12 -0.40 -11.29
C PRO A 52 34.55 -0.49 -9.81
N MET A 53 33.60 -0.62 -8.88
CA MET A 53 33.84 -0.72 -7.44
C MET A 53 33.75 -2.17 -6.91
N GLY A 54 33.51 -3.15 -7.79
CA GLY A 54 33.32 -4.55 -7.44
C GLY A 54 31.93 -5.07 -7.81
N GLU A 55 31.69 -6.35 -7.51
CA GLU A 55 30.42 -7.03 -7.75
C GLU A 55 29.35 -6.56 -6.77
N ARG A 56 28.11 -6.46 -7.24
CA ARG A 56 26.94 -6.20 -6.40
C ARG A 56 25.66 -6.70 -7.05
N SER A 57 24.61 -6.91 -6.25
CA SER A 57 23.26 -7.19 -6.74
C SER A 57 22.42 -5.91 -6.81
N ILE A 58 21.57 -5.79 -7.82
CA ILE A 58 20.67 -4.66 -8.06
C ILE A 58 19.29 -5.13 -8.50
N VAL A 59 18.30 -4.24 -8.43
CA VAL A 59 16.96 -4.44 -8.99
C VAL A 59 16.68 -3.38 -10.06
N LEU A 60 16.20 -3.82 -11.23
CA LEU A 60 15.57 -2.98 -12.24
C LEU A 60 14.06 -3.11 -12.10
N LYS A 61 13.36 -1.99 -11.95
CA LYS A 61 11.90 -1.93 -11.98
C LYS A 61 11.45 -1.07 -13.16
N ALA A 62 10.65 -1.64 -14.05
CA ALA A 62 10.15 -0.99 -15.26
C ALA A 62 8.62 -1.00 -15.30
N SER A 63 8.04 0.15 -15.62
CA SER A 63 6.60 0.31 -15.77
C SER A 63 6.11 -0.48 -16.99
N THR A 64 5.25 -1.46 -16.76
CA THR A 64 4.64 -2.30 -17.81
C THR A 64 3.12 -2.39 -17.68
N SER A 65 2.55 -1.79 -16.65
CA SER A 65 1.10 -1.71 -16.47
C SER A 65 0.47 -0.81 -17.53
N SER A 66 -0.72 -1.21 -18.00
CA SER A 66 -1.56 -0.42 -18.92
C SER A 66 -2.43 0.62 -18.19
N HIS A 67 -2.39 0.66 -16.85
CA HIS A 67 -3.21 1.59 -16.07
C HIS A 67 -2.83 3.06 -16.41
N PRO A 68 -3.80 3.99 -16.57
CA PRO A 68 -3.51 5.37 -17.00
C PRO A 68 -2.50 6.10 -16.12
N LEU A 69 -2.55 5.90 -14.80
CA LEU A 69 -1.62 6.50 -13.84
C LEU A 69 -0.31 5.70 -13.63
N ALA A 70 -0.13 4.55 -14.30
CA ALA A 70 1.01 3.67 -14.04
C ALA A 70 2.35 4.36 -14.25
N ALA A 71 2.49 5.11 -15.34
CA ALA A 71 3.71 5.84 -15.65
C ALA A 71 3.99 6.91 -14.59
N ASP A 72 3.01 7.75 -14.26
CA ASP A 72 3.25 8.85 -13.33
C ASP A 72 3.48 8.37 -11.89
N ARG A 73 2.79 7.31 -11.45
CA ARG A 73 3.09 6.60 -10.19
C ARG A 73 4.49 6.00 -10.17
N SER A 74 4.89 5.37 -11.27
CA SER A 74 6.23 4.77 -11.39
C SER A 74 7.35 5.81 -11.44
N LYS A 75 7.08 7.04 -11.92
CA LYS A 75 8.00 8.18 -11.81
C LYS A 75 8.13 8.66 -10.36
N ALA A 76 7.06 8.59 -9.56
CA ALA A 76 7.08 9.03 -8.17
C ALA A 76 7.98 8.17 -7.28
N GLU A 77 7.91 6.85 -7.47
CA GLU A 77 8.59 5.85 -6.62
C GLU A 77 10.08 6.15 -6.36
N PRO A 78 10.95 6.30 -7.37
CA PRO A 78 12.38 6.54 -7.10
C PRO A 78 12.66 7.90 -6.45
N ARG A 79 11.79 8.90 -6.66
CA ARG A 79 11.91 10.22 -6.03
C ARG A 79 11.56 10.14 -4.55
N VAL A 80 10.51 9.39 -4.20
CA VAL A 80 10.11 9.16 -2.80
C VAL A 80 11.14 8.31 -2.07
N LEU A 81 11.64 7.23 -2.69
CA LEU A 81 12.74 6.45 -2.13
C LEU A 81 13.96 7.33 -1.79
N SER A 82 14.33 8.23 -2.72
CA SER A 82 15.43 9.17 -2.52
C SER A 82 15.15 10.22 -1.43
N LEU A 83 13.90 10.68 -1.32
CA LEU A 83 13.45 11.59 -0.26
C LEU A 83 13.54 10.92 1.11
N LEU A 84 12.96 9.73 1.26
CA LEU A 84 12.95 8.97 2.52
C LEU A 84 14.36 8.69 3.00
N ARG A 85 15.25 8.26 2.11
CA ARG A 85 16.65 8.02 2.45
C ARG A 85 17.39 9.27 2.92
N ARG A 86 16.98 10.45 2.48
CA ARG A 86 17.62 11.72 2.83
C ARG A 86 17.06 12.32 4.12
N GLU A 87 15.75 12.21 4.33
CA GLU A 87 15.04 12.97 5.36
C GLU A 87 14.55 12.12 6.54
N THR A 88 14.60 10.78 6.45
CA THR A 88 14.04 9.88 7.48
C THR A 88 14.98 8.72 7.81
N THR A 89 14.66 7.97 8.86
CA THR A 89 15.32 6.67 9.13
C THR A 89 14.56 5.46 8.58
N VAL A 90 13.52 5.66 7.77
CA VAL A 90 12.77 4.53 7.17
C VAL A 90 13.72 3.72 6.30
N PRO A 91 13.85 2.40 6.54
CA PRO A 91 14.75 1.57 5.75
C PRO A 91 14.17 1.43 4.34
N VAL A 92 14.86 1.96 3.34
CA VAL A 92 14.47 1.91 1.93
C VAL A 92 15.67 1.59 1.03
N PRO A 93 15.46 0.90 -0.11
CA PRO A 93 16.52 0.64 -1.07
C PRO A 93 17.14 1.95 -1.61
N THR A 94 18.46 1.96 -1.81
CA THR A 94 19.13 3.06 -2.49
C THR A 94 18.76 3.08 -3.97
N VAL A 95 18.22 4.19 -4.48
CA VAL A 95 18.05 4.40 -5.92
C VAL A 95 19.40 4.76 -6.54
N PHE A 96 19.80 4.04 -7.59
CA PHE A 96 21.02 4.33 -8.34
C PHE A 96 20.77 5.33 -9.44
N ASP A 97 19.78 5.11 -10.30
CA ASP A 97 19.47 6.01 -11.42
C ASP A 97 18.07 5.74 -11.97
N THR A 98 17.52 6.69 -12.73
CA THR A 98 16.13 6.69 -13.21
C THR A 98 16.03 7.15 -14.66
N CYS A 99 15.11 6.57 -15.41
CA CYS A 99 14.72 7.01 -16.74
C CYS A 99 13.20 7.22 -16.76
N ASP A 100 12.76 8.48 -16.91
CA ASP A 100 11.33 8.81 -16.92
C ASP A 100 10.66 8.54 -18.28
N ASP A 101 11.42 8.66 -19.37
CA ASP A 101 10.94 8.49 -20.76
C ASP A 101 12.05 7.94 -21.66
N HIS A 102 11.70 7.05 -22.58
CA HIS A 102 12.62 6.45 -23.54
C HIS A 102 11.91 5.99 -24.80
N GLU A 103 12.45 6.30 -25.98
CA GLU A 103 11.81 5.98 -27.27
C GLU A 103 11.78 4.48 -27.59
N THR A 104 12.72 3.70 -27.03
CA THR A 104 12.92 2.29 -27.39
C THR A 104 12.56 1.31 -26.28
N TYR A 105 12.62 1.73 -25.01
CA TYR A 105 12.52 0.84 -23.86
C TYR A 105 11.27 1.18 -23.06
N PRO A 106 10.66 0.23 -22.36
CA PRO A 106 9.57 0.51 -21.44
C PRO A 106 10.02 1.56 -20.42
N ALA A 107 9.28 2.66 -20.35
CA ALA A 107 9.53 3.78 -19.45
C ALA A 107 8.23 4.17 -18.72
N PRO A 108 8.33 4.72 -17.49
CA PRO A 108 9.57 4.92 -16.74
C PRO A 108 10.18 3.61 -16.21
N TYR A 109 11.47 3.64 -15.94
CA TYR A 109 12.19 2.57 -15.23
C TYR A 109 13.34 3.13 -14.39
N PHE A 110 13.78 2.37 -13.39
CA PHE A 110 14.89 2.78 -12.53
C PHE A 110 15.67 1.58 -12.00
N LEU A 111 16.90 1.86 -11.54
CA LEU A 111 17.76 0.91 -10.86
C LEU A 111 17.81 1.24 -9.37
N MET A 112 17.68 0.22 -8.53
CA MET A 112 17.83 0.35 -7.08
C MET A 112 18.65 -0.79 -6.49
N GLU A 113 19.05 -0.61 -5.24
CA GLU A 113 19.71 -1.61 -4.40
C GLU A 113 18.87 -2.88 -4.27
N TYR A 114 19.51 -4.03 -4.45
CA TYR A 114 18.96 -5.29 -3.97
C TYR A 114 19.24 -5.38 -2.46
N VAL A 115 18.19 -5.39 -1.65
CA VAL A 115 18.31 -5.49 -0.19
C VAL A 115 18.21 -6.95 0.22
N ASP A 116 19.28 -7.48 0.83
CA ASP A 116 19.31 -8.86 1.32
C ASP A 116 18.29 -9.10 2.43
N GLY A 117 17.50 -10.16 2.28
CA GLY A 117 16.49 -10.59 3.24
C GLY A 117 15.38 -11.35 2.55
N ARG A 118 14.22 -11.47 3.20
CA ARG A 118 13.06 -12.15 2.64
C ARG A 118 11.81 -11.33 2.87
N THR A 119 10.91 -11.36 1.89
CA THR A 119 9.52 -11.00 2.09
C THR A 119 8.78 -12.17 2.76
N ILE A 120 7.68 -11.86 3.42
CA ILE A 120 6.79 -12.86 4.02
C ILE A 120 5.49 -12.86 3.23
N ASP A 121 5.05 -14.03 2.77
CA ASP A 121 3.70 -14.17 2.21
C ASP A 121 2.66 -13.84 3.29
N HIS A 122 1.65 -13.05 2.92
CA HIS A 122 0.56 -12.72 3.83
C HIS A 122 -0.17 -13.97 4.38
N ALA A 123 -0.21 -15.06 3.60
CA ALA A 123 -0.80 -16.33 4.00
C ALA A 123 -0.03 -16.99 5.15
N ASP A 124 1.30 -16.84 5.19
CA ASP A 124 2.19 -17.46 6.16
C ASP A 124 2.39 -16.59 7.42
N ALA A 125 2.09 -15.29 7.33
CA ALA A 125 2.25 -14.35 8.44
C ALA A 125 1.59 -14.77 9.77
N PRO A 126 0.41 -15.43 9.80
CA PRO A 126 -0.18 -15.91 11.05
C PRO A 126 0.64 -16.97 11.80
N ASP A 127 1.45 -17.75 11.07
CA ASP A 127 2.25 -18.86 11.61
C ASP A 127 3.60 -18.39 12.18
N LEU A 128 3.95 -17.13 11.96
CA LEU A 128 5.12 -16.52 12.58
C LEU A 128 4.99 -16.48 14.12
N PRO A 129 6.11 -16.65 14.84
CA PRO A 129 6.17 -16.40 16.28
C PRO A 129 5.62 -15.02 16.64
N PHE A 130 4.91 -14.94 17.77
CA PHE A 130 4.23 -13.71 18.17
C PHE A 130 5.22 -12.55 18.38
N ASP A 131 6.38 -12.81 18.96
CA ASP A 131 7.47 -11.86 19.17
C ASP A 131 8.04 -11.32 17.85
N VAL A 132 8.22 -12.18 16.84
CA VAL A 132 8.61 -11.76 15.48
C VAL A 132 7.56 -10.81 14.90
N ARG A 133 6.27 -11.14 15.02
CA ARG A 133 5.19 -10.26 14.56
C ARG A 133 5.12 -8.96 15.35
N GLU A 134 5.35 -9.01 16.66
CA GLU A 134 5.40 -7.84 17.53
C GLU A 134 6.53 -6.88 17.12
N THR A 135 7.71 -7.41 16.75
CA THR A 135 8.79 -6.63 16.13
C THR A 135 8.34 -5.99 14.83
N ILE A 136 7.73 -6.75 13.91
CA ILE A 136 7.26 -6.21 12.61
C ILE A 136 6.27 -5.06 12.82
N PHE A 137 5.33 -5.20 13.78
CA PHE A 137 4.36 -4.14 14.08
C PHE A 137 5.03 -2.92 14.72
N SER A 138 6.00 -3.12 15.61
CA SER A 138 6.78 -2.03 16.21
C SER A 138 7.58 -1.27 15.14
N GLU A 139 8.25 -1.98 14.24
CA GLU A 139 8.98 -1.40 13.10
C GLU A 139 8.03 -0.65 12.16
N ALA A 140 6.84 -1.20 11.88
CA ALA A 140 5.81 -0.50 11.12
C ALA A 140 5.38 0.81 11.79
N GLY A 141 5.21 0.80 13.12
CA GLY A 141 4.89 1.98 13.91
C GLY A 141 5.96 3.08 13.76
N ARG A 142 7.23 2.73 13.94
CA ARG A 142 8.36 3.67 13.77
C ARG A 142 8.45 4.20 12.34
N ASN A 143 8.38 3.31 11.35
CA ASN A 143 8.50 3.66 9.94
C ASN A 143 7.38 4.60 9.48
N LEU A 144 6.14 4.35 9.90
CA LEU A 144 5.02 5.25 9.59
C LEU A 144 5.13 6.57 10.35
N ALA A 145 5.65 6.56 11.58
CA ALA A 145 5.86 7.79 12.34
C ALA A 145 6.88 8.71 11.64
N GLU A 146 8.04 8.15 11.27
CA GLU A 146 9.09 8.82 10.47
C GLU A 146 8.56 9.30 9.11
N LEU A 147 7.77 8.47 8.41
CA LEU A 147 7.13 8.88 7.16
C LEU A 147 6.26 10.12 7.34
N HIS A 148 5.50 10.15 8.44
CA HIS A 148 4.57 11.23 8.73
C HIS A 148 5.21 12.45 9.42
N THR A 149 6.54 12.49 9.61
CA THR A 149 7.27 13.72 9.96
C THR A 149 7.66 14.54 8.74
N LEU A 150 7.57 13.96 7.54
CA LEU A 150 7.76 14.69 6.28
C LEU A 150 6.70 15.78 6.09
N ASP A 151 7.04 16.77 5.27
CA ASP A 151 6.17 17.91 4.96
C ASP A 151 4.77 17.46 4.51
N SER A 152 3.77 18.23 4.94
CA SER A 152 2.36 18.02 4.58
C SER A 152 2.05 18.53 3.17
N PHE A 153 0.96 18.03 2.61
CA PHE A 153 0.35 18.56 1.39
C PHE A 153 -0.89 19.38 1.75
N ASP A 154 -1.33 20.26 0.85
CA ASP A 154 -2.59 21.00 1.02
C ASP A 154 -3.79 20.18 0.49
N GLU A 155 -3.54 19.30 -0.48
CA GLU A 155 -4.51 18.44 -1.15
C GLU A 155 -4.46 16.99 -0.66
N ILE A 156 -5.57 16.27 -0.84
CA ILE A 156 -5.64 14.81 -0.70
C ILE A 156 -5.68 14.16 -2.08
N GLY A 157 -5.14 12.95 -2.23
CA GLY A 157 -5.18 12.25 -3.51
C GLY A 157 -3.88 11.52 -3.83
N ASP A 158 -3.84 10.84 -4.98
CA ASP A 158 -2.67 10.04 -5.35
C ASP A 158 -1.43 10.92 -5.55
N ILE A 159 -0.27 10.44 -5.08
CA ILE A 159 1.01 11.11 -5.30
C ILE A 159 1.63 10.58 -6.58
N VAL A 160 1.97 11.49 -7.48
CA VAL A 160 2.51 11.20 -8.81
C VAL A 160 3.84 11.92 -9.04
N GLY A 161 4.67 11.39 -9.93
CA GLY A 161 5.93 11.98 -10.32
C GLY A 161 5.74 13.04 -11.40
N THR A 162 6.34 14.21 -11.20
CA THR A 162 6.33 15.33 -12.13
C THR A 162 7.75 15.68 -12.60
N ASN A 163 7.85 16.60 -13.56
CA ASN A 163 9.12 17.17 -13.98
C ASN A 163 9.72 17.98 -12.81
N GLY A 164 10.66 17.37 -12.07
CA GLY A 164 11.38 18.01 -10.96
C GLY A 164 11.01 17.51 -9.56
N GLY A 165 10.05 16.59 -9.40
CA GLY A 165 9.69 16.08 -8.07
C GLY A 165 8.43 15.23 -8.07
N ILE A 166 7.65 15.36 -7.00
CA ILE A 166 6.37 14.70 -6.79
C ILE A 166 5.30 15.74 -6.49
N SER A 167 4.05 15.44 -6.81
CA SER A 167 2.89 16.25 -6.45
C SER A 167 1.69 15.37 -6.16
N VAL A 168 0.67 15.92 -5.51
CA VAL A 168 -0.66 15.33 -5.52
C VAL A 168 -1.23 15.49 -6.93
N LEU A 169 -1.92 14.46 -7.42
CA LEU A 169 -2.55 14.46 -8.73
C LEU A 169 -3.68 15.51 -8.77
N ASP A 170 -3.57 16.49 -9.67
CA ASP A 170 -4.58 17.55 -9.83
C ASP A 170 -5.80 17.01 -10.60
N THR A 171 -6.78 16.48 -9.87
CA THR A 171 -8.08 16.07 -10.41
C THR A 171 -9.22 16.60 -9.54
N SER A 172 -10.44 16.65 -10.08
CA SER A 172 -11.65 16.89 -9.28
C SER A 172 -11.83 15.90 -8.14
N ASP A 173 -11.23 14.72 -8.27
CA ASP A 173 -11.33 13.60 -7.33
C ASP A 173 -10.25 13.66 -6.23
N SER A 174 -9.35 14.63 -6.32
CA SER A 174 -8.26 14.90 -5.38
C SER A 174 -8.48 16.26 -4.72
N PRO A 175 -9.50 16.38 -3.84
CA PRO A 175 -9.93 17.69 -3.35
C PRO A 175 -8.96 18.25 -2.29
N SER A 176 -9.24 19.48 -1.85
CA SER A 176 -8.55 20.07 -0.70
C SER A 176 -8.76 19.22 0.56
N TYR A 177 -7.75 19.18 1.42
CA TYR A 177 -7.84 18.57 2.74
C TYR A 177 -9.02 19.07 3.58
N ASP A 178 -9.44 20.33 3.41
CA ASP A 178 -10.53 20.95 4.18
C ASP A 178 -11.86 20.21 4.01
N VAL A 179 -12.03 19.45 2.92
CA VAL A 179 -13.24 18.67 2.62
C VAL A 179 -12.98 17.16 2.70
N PHE A 180 -11.93 16.70 3.40
CA PHE A 180 -11.58 15.28 3.48
C PHE A 180 -12.74 14.40 3.97
N HIS A 181 -13.52 14.84 4.96
CA HIS A 181 -14.67 14.07 5.45
C HIS A 181 -15.81 13.99 4.43
N ASP A 182 -16.08 15.07 3.70
CA ASP A 182 -17.10 15.08 2.65
C ASP A 182 -16.67 14.15 1.50
N TRP A 183 -15.41 14.26 1.06
CA TRP A 183 -14.81 13.35 0.08
C TRP A 183 -14.87 11.89 0.53
N LEU A 184 -14.58 11.62 1.80
CA LEU A 184 -14.64 10.28 2.37
C LEU A 184 -16.09 9.75 2.35
N LEU A 185 -17.07 10.57 2.72
CA LEU A 185 -18.46 10.15 2.67
C LEU A 185 -18.90 9.88 1.23
N ASP A 186 -18.67 10.81 0.32
CA ASP A 186 -19.05 10.70 -1.10
C ASP A 186 -18.41 9.49 -1.76
N SER A 187 -17.09 9.28 -1.55
CA SER A 187 -16.35 8.15 -2.13
C SER A 187 -16.94 6.81 -1.69
N TYR A 188 -17.34 6.69 -0.42
CA TYR A 188 -17.86 5.43 0.09
C TYR A 188 -19.38 5.30 -0.03
N GLU A 189 -20.12 6.38 -0.30
CA GLU A 189 -21.47 6.27 -0.87
C GLU A 189 -21.40 5.64 -2.28
N GLU A 190 -20.46 6.07 -3.12
CA GLU A 190 -20.22 5.49 -4.45
C GLU A 190 -19.83 4.00 -4.34
N THR A 191 -18.93 3.64 -3.43
CA THR A 191 -18.58 2.23 -3.18
C THR A 191 -19.81 1.40 -2.77
N LEU A 192 -20.68 1.95 -1.92
CA LEU A 192 -21.89 1.26 -1.49
C LEU A 192 -22.92 1.11 -2.62
N ASP A 193 -23.05 2.10 -3.50
CA ASP A 193 -23.88 2.01 -4.69
C ASP A 193 -23.33 0.94 -5.65
N GLN A 194 -22.02 0.89 -5.89
CA GLN A 194 -21.39 -0.15 -6.70
C GLN A 194 -21.54 -1.56 -6.10
N LEU A 195 -21.52 -1.68 -4.77
CA LEU A 195 -21.83 -2.95 -4.10
C LEU A 195 -23.29 -3.40 -4.34
N LEU A 196 -24.25 -2.48 -4.40
CA LEU A 196 -25.66 -2.78 -4.65
C LEU A 196 -25.99 -3.02 -6.13
N GLU A 197 -25.42 -2.23 -7.01
CA GLU A 197 -25.78 -2.20 -8.43
C GLU A 197 -24.98 -3.25 -9.22
N ASP A 198 -23.68 -3.36 -8.93
CA ASP A 198 -22.70 -4.09 -9.74
C ASP A 198 -22.07 -5.27 -8.97
N GLY A 199 -22.36 -5.42 -7.68
CA GLY A 199 -21.72 -6.44 -6.84
C GLY A 199 -20.25 -6.16 -6.52
N GLY A 200 -19.80 -4.90 -6.68
CA GLY A 200 -18.45 -4.43 -6.40
C GLY A 200 -17.77 -3.75 -7.59
N TYR A 201 -16.45 -3.58 -7.52
CA TYR A 201 -15.65 -2.86 -8.52
C TYR A 201 -15.39 -3.66 -9.80
N PHE A 202 -15.68 -4.96 -9.79
CA PHE A 202 -15.43 -5.89 -10.90
C PHE A 202 -16.69 -6.73 -11.19
N PRO A 203 -17.78 -6.10 -11.68
CA PRO A 203 -19.06 -6.77 -11.93
C PRO A 203 -18.93 -7.99 -12.84
N GLU A 204 -18.03 -7.94 -13.82
CA GLU A 204 -17.77 -9.03 -14.76
C GLU A 204 -17.19 -10.30 -14.11
N LEU A 205 -16.64 -10.17 -12.90
CA LEU A 205 -16.08 -11.28 -12.11
C LEU A 205 -17.05 -11.73 -10.99
N ALA A 206 -18.13 -11.00 -10.75
CA ALA A 206 -19.04 -11.24 -9.63
C ALA A 206 -19.97 -12.44 -9.91
N THR A 207 -19.75 -13.54 -9.20
CA THR A 207 -20.60 -14.75 -9.31
C THR A 207 -21.89 -14.66 -8.51
N ASP A 208 -21.96 -13.72 -7.57
CA ASP A 208 -23.08 -13.48 -6.66
C ASP A 208 -23.03 -12.00 -6.28
N PRO A 209 -23.64 -11.12 -7.11
CA PRO A 209 -23.53 -9.68 -6.96
C PRO A 209 -24.23 -9.16 -5.71
N ASN A 210 -25.31 -9.82 -5.28
CA ASN A 210 -26.16 -9.37 -4.18
C ASN A 210 -25.64 -9.76 -2.79
N ARG A 211 -24.38 -10.20 -2.71
CA ARG A 211 -23.77 -10.84 -1.53
C ARG A 211 -23.63 -9.94 -0.31
N PHE A 212 -23.80 -8.63 -0.45
CA PHE A 212 -23.70 -7.68 0.65
C PHE A 212 -24.91 -6.72 0.73
N ASP A 213 -25.92 -6.84 -0.14
CA ASP A 213 -27.05 -5.90 -0.25
C ASP A 213 -27.72 -5.60 1.09
N ASN A 214 -27.91 -6.64 1.90
CA ASN A 214 -28.60 -6.54 3.17
C ASN A 214 -27.83 -5.73 4.23
N LEU A 215 -26.53 -5.46 4.03
CA LEU A 215 -25.72 -4.65 4.93
C LEU A 215 -25.67 -3.18 4.50
N VAL A 216 -25.82 -2.89 3.20
CA VAL A 216 -25.57 -1.55 2.65
C VAL A 216 -26.42 -0.45 3.30
N PRO A 217 -27.73 -0.61 3.54
CA PRO A 217 -28.53 0.44 4.19
C PRO A 217 -28.01 0.83 5.58
N ASP A 218 -27.60 -0.16 6.37
CA ASP A 218 -27.12 0.04 7.73
C ASP A 218 -25.71 0.66 7.72
N ILE A 219 -24.82 0.18 6.85
CA ILE A 219 -23.48 0.79 6.66
C ILE A 219 -23.62 2.25 6.24
N ARG A 220 -24.49 2.55 5.25
CA ARG A 220 -24.71 3.92 4.77
C ARG A 220 -25.18 4.83 5.88
N SER A 221 -26.10 4.37 6.71
CA SER A 221 -26.61 5.12 7.86
C SER A 221 -25.51 5.38 8.87
N TYR A 222 -24.72 4.34 9.20
CA TYR A 222 -23.57 4.45 10.11
C TYR A 222 -22.51 5.43 9.60
N LEU A 223 -22.14 5.38 8.31
CA LEU A 223 -21.14 6.30 7.73
C LEU A 223 -21.61 7.74 7.80
N LYS A 224 -22.87 8.02 7.40
CA LYS A 224 -23.45 9.37 7.45
C LYS A 224 -23.44 9.94 8.86
N GLU A 225 -23.86 9.16 9.84
CA GLU A 225 -23.88 9.60 11.24
C GLU A 225 -22.46 9.81 11.77
N THR A 226 -21.56 8.84 11.55
CA THR A 226 -20.23 8.85 12.16
C THR A 226 -19.34 9.92 11.53
N ILE A 227 -19.26 10.00 10.19
CA ILE A 227 -18.40 10.97 9.50
C ILE A 227 -18.80 12.41 9.83
N SER A 228 -20.10 12.70 9.87
CA SER A 228 -20.61 14.03 10.23
C SER A 228 -20.24 14.48 11.64
N ASN A 229 -19.99 13.53 12.54
CA ASN A 229 -19.62 13.80 13.95
C ASN A 229 -18.11 13.68 14.22
N LEU A 230 -17.31 13.26 13.24
CA LEU A 230 -15.87 13.13 13.43
C LEU A 230 -15.22 14.49 13.63
N SER A 231 -14.36 14.57 14.65
CA SER A 231 -13.46 15.72 14.80
C SER A 231 -12.50 15.82 13.61
N ALA A 232 -12.16 17.06 13.25
CA ALA A 232 -11.30 17.36 12.11
C ALA A 232 -10.01 16.50 12.12
N PRO A 233 -9.57 16.01 10.95
CA PRO A 233 -8.35 15.21 10.86
C PRO A 233 -7.10 16.05 11.18
N LYS A 234 -5.93 15.42 11.04
CA LYS A 234 -4.65 16.14 10.94
C LYS A 234 -4.30 16.35 9.46
N PRO A 235 -3.55 17.42 9.12
CA PRO A 235 -3.13 17.70 7.75
C PRO A 235 -2.56 16.46 7.06
N PRO A 236 -2.79 16.31 5.76
CA PRO A 236 -2.41 15.10 5.06
C PRO A 236 -0.90 15.07 4.84
N THR A 237 -0.38 13.85 4.80
CA THR A 237 1.03 13.54 4.57
C THR A 237 1.10 12.29 3.70
N TYR A 238 2.30 11.74 3.53
CA TYR A 238 2.52 10.53 2.77
C TYR A 238 1.79 9.33 3.38
N CYS A 239 0.89 8.75 2.60
CA CYS A 239 0.18 7.53 2.89
C CYS A 239 0.65 6.40 1.96
N HIS A 240 1.35 5.40 2.49
CA HIS A 240 1.89 4.28 1.71
C HIS A 240 0.80 3.48 0.97
N LYS A 241 -0.42 3.45 1.51
CA LYS A 241 -1.58 2.66 1.03
C LYS A 241 -1.41 1.15 0.98
N ASP A 242 -0.19 0.62 1.00
CA ASP A 242 0.11 -0.80 0.78
C ASP A 242 1.21 -1.34 1.70
N TYR A 243 1.28 -0.83 2.92
CA TYR A 243 2.21 -1.31 3.94
C TYR A 243 1.77 -2.71 4.43
N ARG A 244 2.42 -3.78 3.94
CA ARG A 244 2.07 -5.19 4.19
C ARG A 244 3.31 -6.08 4.17
N TYR A 245 3.21 -7.31 4.67
CA TYR A 245 4.33 -8.28 4.71
C TYR A 245 5.05 -8.50 3.36
N GLY A 246 4.31 -8.61 2.26
CA GLY A 246 4.91 -8.78 0.93
C GLY A 246 5.72 -7.58 0.43
N ASN A 247 5.57 -6.41 1.07
CA ASN A 247 6.31 -5.19 0.77
C ASN A 247 7.35 -4.87 1.86
N LEU A 248 7.65 -5.82 2.76
CA LEU A 248 8.69 -5.70 3.78
C LEU A 248 9.76 -6.75 3.53
N VAL A 249 11.00 -6.29 3.36
CA VAL A 249 12.17 -7.17 3.47
C VAL A 249 12.53 -7.23 4.94
N VAL A 250 12.45 -8.41 5.56
CA VAL A 250 12.76 -8.57 6.98
C VAL A 250 13.91 -9.55 7.19
N ALA A 251 14.55 -9.44 8.35
CA ALA A 251 15.36 -10.51 8.93
C ALA A 251 14.42 -11.59 9.50
N PRO A 252 14.37 -12.82 8.95
CA PRO A 252 13.33 -13.80 9.31
C PRO A 252 13.29 -14.18 10.79
N GLU A 253 14.44 -14.22 11.44
CA GLU A 253 14.57 -14.66 12.84
C GLU A 253 14.15 -13.57 13.85
N SER A 254 14.28 -12.29 13.50
CA SER A 254 13.99 -11.18 14.43
C SER A 254 12.74 -10.38 14.06
N GLY A 255 12.30 -10.41 12.79
CA GLY A 255 11.25 -9.55 12.27
C GLY A 255 11.71 -8.10 12.00
N GLU A 256 13.00 -7.81 12.14
CA GLU A 256 13.56 -6.47 11.89
C GLU A 256 13.43 -6.09 10.42
N ALA A 257 12.91 -4.88 10.15
CA ALA A 257 12.70 -4.38 8.80
C ALA A 257 14.03 -3.91 8.18
N ARG A 258 14.42 -4.51 7.06
CA ARG A 258 15.60 -4.12 6.28
C ARG A 258 15.27 -3.20 5.11
N ALA A 259 14.05 -3.31 4.58
CA ALA A 259 13.51 -2.38 3.61
C ALA A 259 11.99 -2.39 3.58
N VAL A 260 11.40 -1.22 3.39
CA VAL A 260 10.02 -1.02 2.95
C VAL A 260 10.02 -0.80 1.44
N LEU A 261 9.24 -1.59 0.72
CA LEU A 261 9.20 -1.64 -0.75
C LEU A 261 7.86 -1.11 -1.31
N ASP A 262 7.82 -0.95 -2.63
CA ASP A 262 6.64 -0.61 -3.42
C ASP A 262 5.98 0.74 -3.08
N TRP A 263 6.75 1.80 -3.30
CA TRP A 263 6.35 3.19 -3.05
C TRP A 263 5.65 3.85 -4.25
N ALA A 264 5.17 3.07 -5.23
CA ALA A 264 4.52 3.59 -6.43
C ALA A 264 3.08 4.05 -6.19
N ASN A 265 2.36 3.45 -5.24
CA ASN A 265 0.93 3.71 -5.03
C ASN A 265 0.66 4.59 -3.81
N LEU A 266 1.42 5.68 -3.67
CA LEU A 266 1.29 6.63 -2.58
C LEU A 266 0.08 7.55 -2.74
N MET A 267 -0.39 8.07 -1.61
CA MET A 267 -1.44 9.08 -1.55
C MET A 267 -1.10 10.12 -0.49
N SER A 268 -1.53 11.36 -0.70
CA SER A 268 -1.65 12.35 0.35
C SER A 268 -2.94 12.10 1.14
N ALA A 269 -2.81 11.74 2.42
CA ALA A 269 -3.96 11.50 3.30
C ALA A 269 -3.59 11.74 4.77
N PRO A 270 -4.58 11.92 5.67
CA PRO A 270 -4.30 12.07 7.09
C PRO A 270 -3.49 10.89 7.67
N PRO A 271 -2.54 11.11 8.60
CA PRO A 271 -1.74 10.05 9.23
C PRO A 271 -2.56 8.87 9.78
N ALA A 272 -3.71 9.17 10.40
CA ALA A 272 -4.64 8.18 10.93
C ALA A 272 -5.23 7.25 9.84
N PHE A 273 -5.38 7.75 8.62
CA PHE A 273 -5.84 6.96 7.48
C PHE A 273 -4.79 5.94 7.05
N ASN A 274 -3.52 6.34 6.94
CA ASN A 274 -2.43 5.39 6.69
C ASN A 274 -2.35 4.34 7.81
N LEU A 275 -2.41 4.75 9.08
CA LEU A 275 -2.34 3.82 10.21
C LEU A 275 -3.43 2.75 10.13
N ALA A 276 -4.68 3.15 9.85
CA ALA A 276 -5.79 2.21 9.71
C ALA A 276 -5.60 1.19 8.56
N ILE A 277 -5.08 1.65 7.41
CA ILE A 277 -4.80 0.78 6.26
C ILE A 277 -3.65 -0.19 6.58
N ALA A 278 -2.55 0.31 7.15
CA ALA A 278 -1.39 -0.51 7.48
C ALA A 278 -1.74 -1.60 8.49
N GLU A 279 -2.47 -1.25 9.57
CA GLU A 279 -2.98 -2.24 10.52
C GLU A 279 -3.87 -3.27 9.83
N SER A 280 -4.73 -2.84 8.91
CA SER A 280 -5.66 -3.74 8.21
C SER A 280 -4.98 -4.66 7.22
N LYS A 281 -3.78 -4.33 6.76
CA LYS A 281 -2.96 -5.15 5.87
C LYS A 281 -1.98 -6.04 6.63
N LEU A 282 -1.50 -5.61 7.79
CA LEU A 282 -0.64 -6.40 8.66
C LEU A 282 -1.44 -7.39 9.54
N LEU A 283 -2.70 -7.09 9.83
CA LEU A 283 -3.64 -8.01 10.46
C LEU A 283 -4.49 -8.68 9.39
N LYS A 284 -4.46 -10.01 9.33
CA LYS A 284 -5.38 -10.77 8.50
C LYS A 284 -6.84 -10.43 8.87
N PRO A 285 -7.80 -10.41 7.93
CA PRO A 285 -9.19 -10.01 8.19
C PRO A 285 -9.88 -10.66 9.41
N ASP A 286 -9.59 -11.93 9.68
CA ASP A 286 -10.07 -12.71 10.84
C ASP A 286 -9.46 -12.27 12.18
N LEU A 287 -8.22 -11.79 12.17
CA LEU A 287 -7.52 -11.20 13.31
C LEU A 287 -7.72 -9.68 13.40
N ASN A 288 -8.18 -9.04 12.33
CA ASN A 288 -8.45 -7.60 12.26
C ASN A 288 -9.85 -7.24 12.76
N THR A 289 -10.51 -8.12 13.52
CA THR A 289 -11.74 -7.74 14.25
C THR A 289 -11.44 -6.54 15.16
N ASP A 290 -12.48 -5.78 15.52
CA ASP A 290 -12.45 -4.65 16.44
C ASP A 290 -12.19 -5.11 17.89
N ALA A 291 -11.15 -5.91 18.05
CA ALA A 291 -10.45 -6.06 19.30
C ALA A 291 -9.87 -4.69 19.64
N SER A 292 -10.34 -4.07 20.72
CA SER A 292 -9.62 -2.99 21.39
C SER A 292 -8.12 -3.33 21.45
N ALA A 293 -7.23 -2.32 21.38
CA ALA A 293 -5.80 -2.51 21.61
C ALA A 293 -5.51 -3.24 22.96
N SER A 294 -6.46 -3.23 23.90
CA SER A 294 -6.39 -3.97 25.17
C SER A 294 -6.79 -5.44 25.11
N ALA A 295 -7.21 -6.00 23.96
CA ALA A 295 -7.83 -7.33 23.86
C ALA A 295 -7.08 -8.29 22.92
N GLY A 296 -6.70 -9.45 23.46
CA GLY A 296 -6.18 -10.58 22.67
C GLY A 296 -4.85 -10.32 21.95
N ARG A 297 -4.47 -11.25 21.08
CA ARG A 297 -3.22 -11.18 20.30
C ARG A 297 -3.21 -10.01 19.32
N ALA A 298 -4.32 -9.75 18.64
CA ALA A 298 -4.45 -8.61 17.72
C ALA A 298 -4.30 -7.25 18.42
N GLY A 299 -4.88 -7.10 19.62
CA GLY A 299 -4.69 -5.91 20.43
C GLY A 299 -3.23 -5.72 20.87
N GLY A 300 -2.54 -6.81 21.21
CA GLY A 300 -1.10 -6.80 21.50
C GLY A 300 -0.26 -6.23 20.35
N LEU A 301 -0.44 -6.76 19.13
CA LEU A 301 0.26 -6.28 17.94
C LEU A 301 -0.06 -4.81 17.63
N ARG A 302 -1.33 -4.42 17.79
CA ARG A 302 -1.75 -3.02 17.59
C ARG A 302 -1.10 -2.06 18.58
N ARG A 303 -0.98 -2.45 19.85
CA ARG A 303 -0.25 -1.66 20.85
C ARG A 303 1.22 -1.53 20.48
N ALA A 304 1.86 -2.61 20.05
CA ALA A 304 3.25 -2.56 19.61
C ALA A 304 3.47 -1.50 18.49
N LEU A 305 2.55 -1.45 17.52
CA LEU A 305 2.55 -0.41 16.48
C LEU A 305 2.31 1.00 17.05
N TRP A 306 1.28 1.16 17.90
CA TRP A 306 0.91 2.46 18.46
C TRP A 306 1.98 3.04 19.39
N ASP A 307 2.48 2.24 20.32
CA ASP A 307 3.51 2.62 21.28
C ASP A 307 4.80 3.01 20.53
N ALA A 308 5.16 2.26 19.48
CA ALA A 308 6.31 2.58 18.66
C ALA A 308 6.11 3.85 17.81
N TYR A 309 4.89 4.09 17.32
CA TYR A 309 4.56 5.32 16.60
C TYR A 309 4.63 6.55 17.51
N GLU A 310 4.04 6.49 18.71
CA GLU A 310 4.11 7.56 19.71
C GLU A 310 5.55 7.80 20.19
N SER A 311 6.42 6.77 20.19
CA SER A 311 7.83 6.93 20.59
C SER A 311 8.69 7.79 19.67
N VAL A 312 8.21 8.05 18.44
CA VAL A 312 8.88 8.91 17.46
C VAL A 312 8.18 10.27 17.36
N ARG A 313 6.87 10.33 17.61
CA ARG A 313 6.03 11.54 17.48
C ARG A 313 5.42 11.94 18.82
N ASP A 314 6.19 12.68 19.62
CA ASP A 314 5.78 13.17 20.94
C ASP A 314 4.49 14.02 20.91
N GLU A 315 4.19 14.69 19.80
CA GLU A 315 2.99 15.50 19.63
C GLU A 315 1.74 14.70 19.23
N TRP A 316 1.91 13.42 18.90
CA TRP A 316 0.81 12.53 18.55
C TRP A 316 0.36 11.75 19.78
N SER A 317 -0.96 11.53 19.87
CA SER A 317 -1.50 10.55 20.82
C SER A 317 -2.65 9.77 20.20
N PHE A 318 -2.73 8.49 20.52
CA PHE A 318 -3.91 7.67 20.23
C PHE A 318 -4.99 7.95 21.28
N ASP A 319 -5.47 9.19 21.34
CA ASP A 319 -6.61 9.59 22.16
C ASP A 319 -7.94 9.02 21.63
N ALA A 320 -9.05 9.29 22.33
CA ALA A 320 -10.37 8.77 21.94
C ALA A 320 -10.76 9.19 20.50
N ALA A 321 -10.54 10.46 20.14
CA ALA A 321 -10.84 10.99 18.83
C ALA A 321 -10.01 10.34 17.71
N THR A 322 -8.73 10.09 17.97
CA THR A 322 -7.83 9.45 17.00
C THR A 322 -8.18 7.98 16.81
N ARG A 323 -8.52 7.27 17.91
CA ARG A 323 -8.98 5.89 17.84
C ARG A 323 -10.30 5.76 17.09
N GLU A 324 -11.22 6.70 17.28
CA GLU A 324 -12.49 6.74 16.55
C GLU A 324 -12.29 6.93 15.04
N ARG A 325 -11.41 7.86 14.62
CA ARG A 325 -11.01 8.01 13.20
C ARG A 325 -10.42 6.72 12.64
N ILE A 326 -9.42 6.14 13.32
CA ILE A 326 -8.77 4.90 12.87
C ILE A 326 -9.80 3.78 12.74
N ARG A 327 -10.70 3.64 13.72
CA ARG A 327 -11.79 2.66 13.68
C ARG A 327 -12.65 2.84 12.43
N LEU A 328 -13.14 4.05 12.15
CA LEU A 328 -13.90 4.31 10.92
C LEU A 328 -13.08 4.00 9.67
N TYR A 329 -11.82 4.44 9.59
CA TYR A 329 -10.99 4.26 8.40
C TYR A 329 -10.69 2.78 8.12
N ARG A 330 -10.69 1.91 9.13
CA ARG A 330 -10.63 0.45 8.92
C ARG A 330 -11.92 -0.10 8.30
N LEU A 331 -13.10 0.38 8.70
CA LEU A 331 -14.37 0.01 8.05
C LEU A 331 -14.35 0.43 6.60
N VAL A 332 -13.98 1.67 6.35
CA VAL A 332 -13.86 2.25 5.02
C VAL A 332 -12.91 1.40 4.14
N PHE A 333 -11.70 1.07 4.62
CA PHE A 333 -10.80 0.16 3.92
C PHE A 333 -11.41 -1.25 3.71
N ARG A 334 -12.20 -1.76 4.66
CA ARG A 334 -12.91 -3.03 4.51
C ARG A 334 -13.92 -2.99 3.37
N LEU A 335 -14.60 -1.86 3.14
CA LEU A 335 -15.54 -1.71 2.02
C LEU A 335 -14.84 -1.85 0.67
N ASP A 336 -13.63 -1.28 0.52
CA ASP A 336 -12.82 -1.50 -0.69
C ASP A 336 -12.48 -2.98 -0.90
N GLN A 337 -12.17 -3.69 0.19
CA GLN A 337 -11.89 -5.14 0.12
C GLN A 337 -13.14 -5.94 -0.26
N MET A 338 -14.32 -5.54 0.25
CA MET A 338 -15.60 -6.14 -0.14
C MET A 338 -15.90 -5.92 -1.63
N ALA A 339 -15.70 -4.70 -2.12
CA ALA A 339 -15.92 -4.36 -3.52
C ALA A 339 -14.89 -5.00 -4.47
N CYS A 340 -13.65 -5.22 -4.01
CA CYS A 340 -12.61 -5.94 -4.77
C CYS A 340 -12.72 -7.47 -4.70
N LEU A 341 -13.58 -8.04 -3.85
CA LEU A 341 -13.64 -9.48 -3.61
C LEU A 341 -13.74 -10.33 -4.90
N PRO A 342 -14.53 -9.95 -5.93
CA PRO A 342 -14.58 -10.71 -7.18
C PRO A 342 -13.21 -10.87 -7.88
N LEU A 343 -12.36 -9.85 -7.82
CA LEU A 343 -11.01 -9.88 -8.38
C LEU A 343 -10.08 -10.75 -7.52
N PHE A 344 -10.05 -10.51 -6.20
CA PHE A 344 -9.13 -11.24 -5.32
C PHE A 344 -9.40 -12.75 -5.35
N ALA A 345 -10.66 -13.16 -5.42
CA ALA A 345 -11.05 -14.56 -5.54
C ALA A 345 -10.58 -15.26 -6.84
N ARG A 346 -9.98 -14.53 -7.78
CA ARG A 346 -9.35 -15.09 -8.99
C ARG A 346 -7.82 -15.15 -8.87
N THR A 347 -7.22 -14.24 -8.10
CA THR A 347 -5.77 -14.02 -8.05
C THR A 347 -5.13 -14.55 -6.78
N ASP A 348 -5.89 -14.77 -5.71
CA ASP A 348 -5.41 -15.30 -4.45
C ASP A 348 -5.88 -16.76 -4.28
N PRO A 349 -4.98 -17.76 -4.38
CA PRO A 349 -5.32 -19.17 -4.22
C PRO A 349 -5.77 -19.53 -2.79
N THR A 350 -5.54 -18.66 -1.80
CA THR A 350 -6.09 -18.84 -0.45
C THR A 350 -7.57 -18.47 -0.35
N LEU A 351 -8.16 -17.94 -1.43
CA LEU A 351 -9.59 -17.59 -1.56
C LEU A 351 -10.42 -18.63 -2.31
N ASP A 352 -9.98 -19.89 -2.36
CA ASP A 352 -10.77 -21.00 -2.92
C ASP A 352 -12.19 -21.10 -2.29
N ASP A 353 -12.38 -20.57 -1.07
CA ASP A 353 -13.68 -20.39 -0.44
C ASP A 353 -14.15 -18.90 -0.42
N ARG A 354 -14.76 -18.48 -1.53
CA ARG A 354 -15.38 -17.15 -1.69
C ARG A 354 -16.48 -16.86 -0.66
N ALA A 355 -17.15 -17.90 -0.16
CA ALA A 355 -18.24 -17.77 0.80
C ALA A 355 -17.68 -17.53 2.21
N ALA A 356 -16.58 -18.21 2.57
CA ALA A 356 -15.86 -17.95 3.81
C ALA A 356 -15.36 -16.50 3.85
N ARG A 357 -14.76 -15.99 2.78
CA ARG A 357 -14.29 -14.59 2.76
C ARG A 357 -15.41 -13.57 2.86
N ALA A 358 -16.54 -13.81 2.18
CA ALA A 358 -17.73 -12.97 2.34
C ALA A 358 -18.27 -13.01 3.78
N THR A 359 -18.23 -14.18 4.43
CA THR A 359 -18.61 -14.34 5.84
C THR A 359 -17.69 -13.54 6.76
N GLU A 360 -16.38 -13.56 6.52
CA GLU A 360 -15.42 -12.75 7.27
C GLU A 360 -15.68 -11.24 7.12
N HIS A 361 -15.98 -10.77 5.90
CA HIS A 361 -16.34 -9.38 5.67
C HIS A 361 -17.63 -8.98 6.40
N ARG A 362 -18.66 -9.84 6.36
CA ARG A 362 -19.92 -9.64 7.10
C ARG A 362 -19.65 -9.51 8.60
N ALA A 363 -18.94 -10.50 9.18
CA ALA A 363 -18.60 -10.50 10.59
C ALA A 363 -17.77 -9.28 11.00
N PHE A 364 -16.91 -8.77 10.12
CA PHE A 364 -16.17 -7.53 10.37
C PHE A 364 -17.11 -6.31 10.42
N VAL A 365 -17.98 -6.15 9.43
CA VAL A 365 -18.89 -4.99 9.33
C VAL A 365 -19.92 -4.97 10.46
N GLU A 366 -20.44 -6.13 10.86
CA GLU A 366 -21.40 -6.28 11.96
C GLU A 366 -20.88 -5.79 13.33
N GLN A 367 -19.59 -5.47 13.45
CA GLN A 367 -19.03 -4.88 14.67
C GLN A 367 -19.25 -3.36 14.75
N TYR A 368 -19.66 -2.75 13.64
CA TYR A 368 -19.89 -1.30 13.51
C TYR A 368 -21.38 -0.95 13.56
N LEU A 369 -22.23 -1.87 13.11
CA LEU A 369 -23.69 -1.78 13.08
C LEU A 369 -24.28 -2.28 14.41
#